data_AF-A0A2A2FG29-F1
#
_entry.id   AF-A0A2A2FG29-F1
#
_cell.length_a   1.000
_cell.length_b   1.000
_cell.length_c   1.000
_cell.angle_alpha   90.00
_cell.angle_beta   90.00
_cell.angle_gamma   90.00
#
_symmetry.space_group_name_H-M   'P 1'
#
loop_
_entity.id
_entity.type
_entity.pdbx_description
1 polymer ?
#
loop_
_entity_poly.entity_id
_entity_poly.type
_entity_poly.pdbx_seq_one_letter_code
_entity_poly.pdbx_strand_id
1 'polypeptide(L)'
;MSGTDGRRDRTEADETPGSDGIVATAPEPAIPEPAAVIGRVPTGAGLRRELAAAARTLGLSSSIGDELIEIRDSIAAIEVEPVDLDAARRRVAAASGEEERLKERVAALRGGVRARREIESETDGVRAETDEALGDLESAAAELSAAQSDRIAAEQALERARERASDARDARERRLELRDRLRNRRRDARRELAREVYSEFRDALAVVPGAAPTDAGAEPGAYDGPSLAASLAAVRIADLDGTVALGSEAVRWIADRGGAAPQAVIDAPVVRPCRPPRG
;
A
#
# COMPACT_ATOMS: atom_id res chain seq x y z
N MET A 1 -29.99 -59.08 -14.93
CA MET A 1 -28.85 -58.96 -15.87
C MET A 1 -28.53 -57.48 -15.99
N SER A 2 -27.39 -57.09 -15.39
CA SER A 2 -26.65 -55.82 -15.50
C SER A 2 -27.37 -54.52 -15.10
N GLY A 3 -26.83 -53.64 -14.28
CA GLY A 3 -25.48 -53.54 -13.72
C GLY A 3 -25.09 -52.07 -13.57
N THR A 4 -24.61 -51.71 -12.36
CA THR A 4 -23.63 -50.65 -12.00
C THR A 4 -23.94 -49.20 -12.38
N ASP A 5 -24.20 -48.33 -11.39
CA ASP A 5 -23.24 -47.64 -10.50
C ASP A 5 -22.51 -46.48 -11.20
N GLY A 6 -22.82 -45.26 -10.74
CA GLY A 6 -22.51 -44.00 -11.42
C GLY A 6 -22.22 -42.89 -10.41
N ARG A 7 -21.25 -43.19 -9.54
CA ARG A 7 -20.46 -42.29 -8.71
C ARG A 7 -20.16 -40.98 -9.46
N ARG A 8 -20.69 -39.86 -8.99
CA ARG A 8 -20.22 -38.52 -9.39
C ARG A 8 -19.27 -38.01 -8.34
N ASP A 9 -17.99 -38.11 -8.70
CA ASP A 9 -16.87 -37.45 -8.04
C ASP A 9 -17.13 -35.96 -7.94
N ARG A 10 -16.96 -35.45 -6.71
CA ARG A 10 -16.94 -34.04 -6.39
C ARG A 10 -15.48 -33.63 -6.55
N THR A 11 -15.14 -33.03 -7.69
CA THR A 11 -13.78 -32.51 -7.92
C THR A 11 -13.58 -31.32 -6.97
N GLU A 12 -12.78 -31.54 -5.94
CA GLU A 12 -12.24 -30.51 -5.06
C GLU A 12 -11.42 -29.54 -5.92
N ALA A 13 -11.88 -28.29 -5.98
CA ALA A 13 -11.09 -27.20 -6.50
C ALA A 13 -9.98 -26.92 -5.48
N ASP A 14 -8.76 -27.16 -5.91
CA ASP A 14 -7.49 -26.85 -5.26
C ASP A 14 -7.46 -25.34 -4.93
N GLU A 15 -7.82 -24.99 -3.70
CA GLU A 15 -7.62 -23.65 -3.17
C GLU A 15 -6.13 -23.47 -2.87
N THR A 16 -5.41 -22.94 -3.86
CA THR A 16 -4.08 -22.35 -3.65
C THR A 16 -4.13 -21.36 -2.48
N PRO A 17 -3.34 -21.54 -1.41
CA PRO A 17 -3.27 -20.58 -0.34
C PRO A 17 -2.70 -19.28 -0.91
N GLY A 18 -3.47 -18.20 -0.82
CA GLY A 18 -3.05 -16.87 -1.20
C GLY A 18 -1.77 -16.51 -0.47
N SER A 19 -0.66 -16.45 -1.21
CA SER A 19 0.51 -15.74 -0.75
C SER A 19 0.13 -14.26 -0.70
N ASP A 20 -0.29 -13.80 0.48
CA ASP A 20 -0.33 -12.38 0.81
C ASP A 20 1.13 -11.89 0.84
N GLY A 21 1.66 -11.68 -0.36
CA GLY A 21 2.96 -11.11 -0.59
C GLY A 21 2.96 -9.74 0.07
N ILE A 22 3.83 -9.58 1.06
CA ILE A 22 4.19 -8.30 1.65
C ILE A 22 4.67 -7.42 0.50
N VAL A 23 3.77 -6.64 -0.09
CA VAL A 23 4.14 -5.59 -1.02
C VAL A 23 4.82 -4.54 -0.16
N ALA A 24 6.15 -4.62 -0.12
CA ALA A 24 6.99 -3.55 0.37
C ALA A 24 6.51 -2.27 -0.30
N THR A 25 5.79 -1.45 0.46
CA THR A 25 5.21 -0.24 -0.08
C THR A 25 6.39 0.70 -0.27
N ALA A 26 6.86 0.82 -1.51
CA ALA A 26 7.91 1.76 -1.85
C ALA A 26 7.54 3.14 -1.28
N PRO A 27 8.49 3.87 -0.68
CA PRO A 27 8.21 5.21 -0.17
C PRO A 27 7.55 6.02 -1.28
N GLU A 28 6.43 6.68 -0.96
CA GLU A 28 5.78 7.54 -1.96
C GLU A 28 6.79 8.55 -2.46
N PRO A 29 6.90 8.75 -3.79
CA PRO A 29 7.88 9.69 -4.32
C PRO A 29 7.64 11.06 -3.69
N ALA A 30 8.70 11.62 -3.13
CA ALA A 30 8.70 12.98 -2.62
C ALA A 30 8.20 13.94 -3.71
N ILE A 31 7.63 15.08 -3.30
CA ILE A 31 7.30 16.14 -4.26
C ILE A 31 8.61 16.47 -4.97
N PRO A 32 8.70 16.32 -6.30
CA PRO A 32 9.95 16.55 -7.00
C PRO A 32 10.35 18.01 -6.85
N GLU A 33 11.66 18.23 -6.73
CA GLU A 33 12.22 19.57 -6.70
C GLU A 33 11.71 20.40 -7.88
N PRO A 34 11.37 21.68 -7.70
CA PRO A 34 10.83 22.52 -8.76
C PRO A 34 11.68 22.49 -10.03
N ALA A 35 13.00 22.59 -9.89
CA ALA A 35 13.96 22.52 -11.00
C ALA A 35 13.92 21.20 -11.77
N ALA A 36 13.54 20.09 -11.14
CA ALA A 36 13.38 18.80 -11.83
C ALA A 36 12.14 18.77 -12.74
N VAL A 37 11.15 19.65 -12.51
CA VAL A 37 9.94 19.76 -13.33
C VAL A 37 10.14 20.72 -14.51
N ILE A 38 10.74 21.88 -14.26
CA ILE A 38 10.84 22.98 -15.24
C ILE A 38 12.27 23.23 -15.77
N GLY A 39 13.28 22.49 -15.31
CA GLY A 39 14.66 22.62 -15.78
C GLY A 39 14.91 22.07 -17.20
N ARG A 40 13.89 21.50 -17.86
CA ARG A 40 13.97 20.97 -19.22
C ARG A 40 12.68 21.23 -20.00
N VAL A 41 12.82 21.60 -21.28
CA VAL A 41 11.68 21.79 -22.20
C VAL A 41 11.77 20.81 -23.39
N PRO A 42 10.71 20.08 -23.75
CA PRO A 42 9.42 19.98 -23.05
C PRO A 42 9.59 19.31 -21.69
N THR A 43 8.76 19.72 -20.73
CA THR A 43 8.84 19.25 -19.32
C THR A 43 8.27 17.84 -19.16
N GLY A 44 7.36 17.42 -20.05
CA GLY A 44 6.56 16.20 -19.90
C GLY A 44 5.51 16.27 -18.78
N ALA A 45 5.35 17.43 -18.15
CA ALA A 45 4.36 17.69 -17.11
C ALA A 45 3.15 18.45 -17.69
N GLY A 46 1.97 18.31 -17.06
CA GLY A 46 0.82 19.14 -17.41
C GLY A 46 0.94 20.56 -16.83
N LEU A 47 0.34 21.55 -17.49
CA LEU A 47 0.45 22.99 -17.19
C LEU A 47 0.36 23.33 -15.70
N ARG A 48 -0.66 22.83 -14.97
CA ARG A 48 -0.81 23.08 -13.52
C ARG A 48 0.41 22.64 -12.69
N ARG A 49 1.10 21.59 -13.12
CA ARG A 49 2.31 21.10 -12.46
C ARG A 49 3.53 21.95 -12.80
N GLU A 50 3.63 22.44 -14.03
CA GLU A 50 4.68 23.36 -14.47
C GLU A 50 4.55 24.71 -13.73
N LEU A 51 3.35 25.31 -13.74
CA LEU A 51 3.08 26.57 -13.05
C LEU A 51 3.28 26.46 -11.54
N ALA A 52 2.84 25.37 -10.92
CA ALA A 52 3.10 25.15 -9.50
C ALA A 52 4.60 24.95 -9.19
N ALA A 53 5.41 24.48 -10.15
CA ALA A 53 6.86 24.43 -9.97
C ALA A 53 7.47 25.84 -10.09
N ALA A 54 7.07 26.62 -11.09
CA ALA A 54 7.49 28.01 -11.24
C ALA A 54 7.12 28.88 -10.03
N ALA A 55 5.90 28.72 -9.49
CA ALA A 55 5.49 29.39 -8.27
C ALA A 55 6.42 29.08 -7.08
N ARG A 56 6.87 27.83 -6.94
CA ARG A 56 7.81 27.44 -5.88
C ARG A 56 9.20 28.02 -6.08
N THR A 57 9.67 28.15 -7.32
CA THR A 57 10.97 28.82 -7.58
C THR A 57 10.91 30.30 -7.21
N LEU A 58 9.73 30.93 -7.33
CA LEU A 58 9.48 32.29 -6.85
C LEU A 58 9.30 32.38 -5.31
N GLY A 59 9.53 31.29 -4.58
CA GLY A 59 9.37 31.24 -3.12
C GLY A 59 7.93 31.12 -2.62
N LEU A 60 6.95 30.92 -3.52
CA LEU A 60 5.55 30.77 -3.12
C LEU A 60 5.27 29.39 -2.53
N SER A 61 4.51 29.39 -1.43
CA SER A 61 4.00 28.19 -0.76
C SER A 61 2.47 28.15 -0.80
N SER A 62 1.90 26.95 -0.88
CA SER A 62 0.44 26.76 -0.75
C SER A 62 0.03 26.93 0.72
N SER A 63 -1.15 27.49 0.95
CA SER A 63 -1.79 27.57 2.27
C SER A 63 -2.02 26.20 2.92
N ILE A 64 -2.01 25.12 2.12
CA ILE A 64 -2.21 23.73 2.55
C ILE A 64 -0.86 23.03 2.82
N GLY A 65 0.27 23.77 2.83
CA GLY A 65 1.61 23.22 3.03
C GLY A 65 1.75 22.42 4.33
N ASP A 66 1.31 22.98 5.45
CA ASP A 66 1.39 22.33 6.76
C ASP A 66 0.49 21.09 6.85
N GLU A 67 -0.73 21.15 6.32
CA GLU A 67 -1.63 19.98 6.25
C GLU A 67 -1.00 18.82 5.44
N LEU A 68 -0.24 19.11 4.38
CA LEU A 68 0.46 18.08 3.62
C LEU A 68 1.58 17.41 4.41
N ILE A 69 2.22 18.13 5.34
CA ILE A 69 3.22 17.59 6.26
C ILE A 69 2.50 16.72 7.30
N GLU A 70 1.47 17.25 7.95
CA GLU A 70 0.68 16.52 8.96
C GLU A 70 0.11 15.19 8.44
N ILE A 71 -0.46 15.18 7.22
CA ILE A 71 -1.00 13.96 6.62
C ILE A 71 0.13 12.95 6.36
N ARG A 72 1.31 13.41 5.91
CA ARG A 72 2.45 12.53 5.67
C ARG A 72 2.96 11.92 6.95
N ASP A 73 3.07 12.71 8.00
CA ASP A 73 3.52 12.26 9.31
C ASP A 73 2.50 11.27 9.91
N SER A 74 1.20 11.55 9.72
CA SER A 74 0.12 10.63 10.10
C SER A 74 0.21 9.29 9.36
N ILE A 75 0.54 9.29 8.07
CA ILE A 75 0.77 8.05 7.29
C ILE A 75 1.99 7.30 7.81
N ALA A 76 3.07 8.02 8.13
CA ALA A 76 4.31 7.43 8.62
C ALA A 76 4.17 6.82 10.03
N ALA A 77 3.31 7.41 10.87
CA ALA A 77 3.02 6.92 12.21
C ALA A 77 2.16 5.64 12.24
N ILE A 78 1.49 5.28 11.14
CA ILE A 78 0.67 4.06 11.08
C ILE A 78 1.57 2.85 10.79
N GLU A 79 1.88 2.12 11.86
CA GLU A 79 2.51 0.80 11.81
C GLU A 79 1.43 -0.30 11.73
N VAL A 80 1.65 -1.29 10.87
CA VAL A 80 0.72 -2.40 10.66
C VAL A 80 1.48 -3.69 10.92
N GLU A 81 1.17 -4.33 12.04
CA GLU A 81 1.75 -5.62 12.40
C GLU A 81 1.09 -6.75 11.59
N PRO A 82 1.87 -7.66 10.96
CA PRO A 82 1.33 -8.86 10.35
C PRO A 82 0.77 -9.82 11.42
N VAL A 83 -0.41 -10.40 11.17
CA VAL A 83 -1.05 -11.35 12.09
C VAL A 83 -1.34 -12.67 11.38
N ASP A 84 -0.75 -13.76 11.87
CA ASP A 84 -1.00 -15.11 11.38
C ASP A 84 -2.20 -15.75 12.09
N LEU A 85 -3.39 -15.52 11.52
CA LEU A 85 -4.63 -16.13 12.01
C LEU A 85 -4.67 -17.64 11.80
N ASP A 86 -4.03 -18.15 10.76
CA ASP A 86 -4.12 -19.56 10.41
C ASP A 86 -3.26 -20.41 11.35
N ALA A 87 -2.10 -19.92 11.78
CA ALA A 87 -1.34 -20.55 12.86
C ALA A 87 -2.14 -20.60 14.17
N ALA A 88 -2.92 -19.56 14.49
CA ALA A 88 -3.78 -19.58 15.66
C ALA A 88 -4.93 -20.59 15.53
N ARG A 89 -5.58 -20.68 14.35
CA ARG A 89 -6.62 -21.69 14.07
C ARG A 89 -6.09 -23.11 14.13
N ARG A 90 -4.93 -23.38 13.54
CA ARG A 90 -4.27 -24.70 13.58
C ARG A 90 -3.99 -25.14 15.02
N ARG A 91 -3.55 -24.23 15.88
CA ARG A 91 -3.32 -24.53 17.31
C ARG A 91 -4.60 -24.94 18.04
N VAL A 92 -5.71 -24.23 17.81
CA VAL A 92 -7.01 -24.61 18.38
C VAL A 92 -7.44 -26.00 17.89
N ALA A 93 -7.33 -26.26 16.59
CA ALA A 93 -7.68 -27.57 16.04
C ALA A 93 -6.84 -28.71 16.64
N ALA A 94 -5.53 -28.50 16.79
CA ALA A 94 -4.63 -29.47 17.41
C ALA A 94 -4.99 -29.73 18.89
N ALA A 95 -5.21 -28.68 19.68
CA ALA A 95 -5.56 -28.82 21.09
C ALA A 95 -6.92 -29.49 21.30
N SER A 96 -7.93 -29.15 20.50
CA SER A 96 -9.24 -29.82 20.52
C SER A 96 -9.16 -31.29 20.11
N GLY A 97 -8.34 -31.62 19.11
CA GLY A 97 -8.11 -33.00 18.69
C GLY A 97 -7.46 -33.84 19.78
N GLU A 98 -6.48 -33.29 20.50
CA GLU A 98 -5.82 -33.98 21.61
C GLU A 98 -6.76 -34.15 22.82
N GLU A 99 -7.56 -33.13 23.15
CA GLU A 99 -8.58 -33.23 24.21
C GLU A 99 -9.54 -34.40 23.93
N GLU A 100 -10.03 -34.53 22.70
CA GLU A 100 -10.98 -35.58 22.33
C GLU A 100 -10.35 -36.97 22.41
N ARG A 101 -9.12 -37.13 21.91
CA ARG A 101 -8.34 -38.37 22.02
C ARG A 101 -8.15 -38.81 23.48
N LEU A 102 -7.91 -37.86 24.38
CA LEU A 102 -7.74 -38.13 25.81
C LEU A 102 -9.06 -38.45 26.51
N LYS A 103 -10.18 -37.83 26.13
CA LYS A 103 -11.52 -38.22 26.62
C LYS A 103 -11.84 -39.67 26.28
N GLU A 104 -11.59 -40.08 25.03
CA GLU A 104 -11.78 -41.47 24.59
C GLU A 104 -10.92 -42.43 25.42
N ARG A 105 -9.65 -42.10 25.64
CA ARG A 105 -8.72 -42.90 26.48
C ARG A 105 -9.23 -43.03 27.92
N VAL A 106 -9.64 -41.93 28.55
CA VAL A 106 -10.19 -41.94 29.92
C VAL A 106 -11.45 -42.80 29.99
N ALA A 107 -12.35 -42.71 29.01
CA ALA A 107 -13.54 -43.53 28.96
C ALA A 107 -13.23 -45.03 28.85
N ALA A 108 -12.27 -45.39 27.99
CA ALA A 108 -11.81 -46.77 27.85
C ALA A 108 -11.19 -47.33 29.15
N LEU A 109 -10.28 -46.57 29.78
CA LEU A 109 -9.64 -46.97 31.04
C LEU A 109 -10.66 -47.08 32.18
N ARG A 110 -11.61 -46.15 32.27
CA ARG A 110 -12.70 -46.22 33.26
C ARG A 110 -13.55 -47.48 33.09
N GLY A 111 -13.84 -47.87 31.84
CA GLY A 111 -14.49 -49.14 31.53
C GLY A 111 -13.66 -50.35 31.98
N GLY A 112 -12.36 -50.35 31.71
CA GLY A 112 -11.43 -51.39 32.12
C GLY A 112 -11.28 -51.54 33.64
N VAL A 113 -11.23 -50.45 34.39
CA VAL A 113 -11.20 -50.46 35.86
C VAL A 113 -12.50 -51.05 36.43
N ARG A 114 -13.66 -50.68 35.88
CA ARG A 114 -14.95 -51.23 36.32
C ARG A 114 -15.01 -52.74 36.13
N ALA A 115 -14.62 -53.24 34.96
CA ALA A 115 -14.60 -54.68 34.67
C ALA A 115 -13.68 -55.46 35.62
N ARG A 116 -12.49 -54.92 35.96
CA ARG A 116 -11.58 -55.57 36.92
C ARG A 116 -12.10 -55.58 38.34
N ARG A 117 -12.76 -54.51 38.80
CA ARG A 117 -13.41 -54.46 40.12
C ARG A 117 -14.53 -55.48 40.26
N GLU A 118 -15.28 -55.74 39.18
CA GLU A 118 -16.29 -56.79 39.15
C GLU A 118 -15.65 -58.17 39.36
N ILE A 119 -14.56 -58.49 38.65
CA ILE A 119 -13.82 -59.76 38.79
C ILE A 119 -13.14 -59.90 40.16
N GLU A 120 -12.54 -58.83 40.69
CA GLU A 120 -11.89 -58.85 42.01
C GLU A 120 -12.88 -59.14 43.14
N SER A 121 -14.14 -58.69 43.02
CA SER A 121 -15.20 -59.03 43.96
C SER A 121 -15.58 -60.51 43.96
N GLU A 122 -15.21 -61.24 42.90
CA GLU A 122 -15.46 -62.67 42.72
C GLU A 122 -14.23 -63.54 43.02
N THR A 123 -13.01 -62.98 43.06
CA THR A 123 -11.76 -63.74 43.25
C THR A 123 -10.71 -62.93 44.03
N ASP A 124 -10.29 -63.41 45.21
CA ASP A 124 -9.38 -62.76 46.20
C ASP A 124 -7.94 -62.44 45.71
N GLY A 125 -7.64 -62.55 44.40
CA GLY A 125 -6.28 -62.45 43.84
C GLY A 125 -5.98 -61.24 42.93
N VAL A 126 -6.96 -60.41 42.56
CA VAL A 126 -6.85 -59.46 41.41
C VAL A 126 -6.49 -58.02 41.82
N ARG A 127 -6.33 -57.73 43.11
CA ARG A 127 -6.17 -56.37 43.67
C ARG A 127 -5.04 -55.54 43.04
N ALA A 128 -3.88 -56.14 42.79
CA ALA A 128 -2.73 -55.44 42.23
C ALA A 128 -2.99 -54.95 40.79
N GLU A 129 -3.72 -55.72 39.97
CA GLU A 129 -4.07 -55.35 38.60
C GLU A 129 -5.14 -54.24 38.57
N THR A 130 -6.05 -54.23 39.56
CA THR A 130 -7.02 -53.14 39.74
C THR A 130 -6.32 -51.84 40.13
N ASP A 131 -5.34 -51.89 41.04
CA ASP A 131 -4.58 -50.72 41.48
C ASP A 131 -3.73 -50.12 40.36
N GLU A 132 -3.09 -50.95 39.52
CA GLU A 132 -2.36 -50.49 38.33
C GLU A 132 -3.31 -49.79 37.33
N ALA A 133 -4.47 -50.40 37.03
CA ALA A 133 -5.46 -49.81 36.13
C ALA A 133 -6.04 -48.49 36.65
N LEU A 134 -6.11 -48.32 37.98
CA LEU A 134 -6.48 -47.04 38.61
C LEU A 134 -5.40 -45.99 38.42
N GLY A 135 -4.13 -46.34 38.59
CA GLY A 135 -3.00 -45.45 38.31
C GLY A 135 -3.00 -44.95 36.87
N ASP A 136 -3.25 -45.83 35.90
CA ASP A 136 -3.37 -45.45 34.48
C ASP A 136 -4.53 -44.49 34.23
N LEU A 137 -5.70 -44.74 34.86
CA LEU A 137 -6.86 -43.86 34.76
C LEU A 137 -6.58 -42.47 35.36
N GLU A 138 -5.93 -42.42 36.52
CA GLU A 138 -5.54 -41.16 37.16
C GLU A 138 -4.56 -40.37 36.30
N SER A 139 -3.55 -41.04 35.73
CA SER A 139 -2.61 -40.42 34.80
C SER A 139 -3.31 -39.87 33.55
N ALA A 140 -4.20 -40.65 32.93
CA ALA A 140 -4.95 -40.21 31.76
C ALA A 140 -5.92 -39.05 32.08
N ALA A 141 -6.52 -39.02 33.28
CA ALA A 141 -7.35 -37.92 33.72
C ALA A 141 -6.54 -36.63 33.95
N ALA A 142 -5.32 -36.74 34.47
CA ALA A 142 -4.40 -35.62 34.60
C ALA A 142 -3.97 -35.08 33.22
N GLU A 143 -3.63 -35.95 32.27
CA GLU A 143 -3.35 -35.58 30.87
C GLU A 143 -4.55 -34.85 30.24
N LEU A 144 -5.77 -35.36 30.43
CA LEU A 144 -6.98 -34.72 29.92
C LEU A 144 -7.18 -33.31 30.51
N SER A 145 -6.98 -33.14 31.82
CA SER A 145 -7.09 -31.83 32.46
C SER A 145 -6.06 -30.83 31.91
N ALA A 146 -4.85 -31.29 31.57
CA ALA A 146 -3.84 -30.47 30.94
C ALA A 146 -4.25 -30.09 29.51
N ALA A 147 -4.71 -31.04 28.69
CA ALA A 147 -5.16 -30.78 27.33
C ALA A 147 -6.38 -29.84 27.26
N GLN A 148 -7.30 -29.93 28.22
CA GLN A 148 -8.40 -28.97 28.37
C GLN A 148 -7.89 -27.55 28.63
N SER A 149 -6.88 -27.42 29.48
CA SER A 149 -6.25 -26.13 29.77
C SER A 149 -5.55 -25.58 28.52
N ASP A 150 -4.84 -26.42 27.77
CA ASP A 150 -4.18 -26.07 26.53
C ASP A 150 -5.16 -25.61 25.45
N ARG A 151 -6.31 -26.28 25.33
CA ARG A 151 -7.38 -25.88 24.42
C ARG A 151 -7.91 -24.49 24.77
N ILE A 152 -8.22 -24.23 26.04
CA ILE A 152 -8.70 -22.91 26.49
C ILE A 152 -7.66 -21.84 26.16
N ALA A 153 -6.38 -22.11 26.44
CA ALA A 153 -5.29 -21.19 26.12
C ALA A 153 -5.17 -20.93 24.60
N ALA A 154 -5.34 -21.96 23.78
CA ALA A 154 -5.33 -21.84 22.32
C ALA A 154 -6.52 -21.02 21.80
N GLU A 155 -7.72 -21.23 22.33
CA GLU A 155 -8.93 -20.47 21.97
C GLU A 155 -8.77 -18.98 22.31
N GLN A 156 -8.29 -18.66 23.52
CA GLN A 156 -7.99 -17.29 23.92
C GLN A 156 -6.90 -16.65 23.05
N ALA A 157 -5.89 -17.42 22.64
CA ALA A 157 -4.85 -16.94 21.74
C ALA A 157 -5.39 -16.65 20.32
N LEU A 158 -6.37 -17.43 19.85
CA LEU A 158 -7.07 -17.18 18.58
C LEU A 158 -7.94 -15.93 18.65
N GLU A 159 -8.66 -15.72 19.74
CA GLU A 159 -9.45 -14.50 19.97
C GLU A 159 -8.56 -13.25 19.92
N ARG A 160 -7.47 -13.23 20.70
CA ARG A 160 -6.47 -12.15 20.66
C ARG A 160 -5.82 -11.97 19.29
N ALA A 161 -5.69 -13.04 18.49
CA ALA A 161 -5.19 -12.92 17.13
C ALA A 161 -6.25 -12.28 16.20
N ARG A 162 -7.54 -12.60 16.37
CA ARG A 162 -8.64 -11.99 15.60
C ARG A 162 -8.76 -10.51 15.85
N GLU A 163 -8.69 -10.08 17.11
CA GLU A 163 -8.71 -8.66 17.49
C GLU A 163 -7.57 -7.91 16.81
N ARG A 164 -6.32 -8.38 16.99
CA ARG A 164 -5.15 -7.78 16.34
C ARG A 164 -5.24 -7.77 14.82
N ALA A 165 -5.81 -8.80 14.21
CA ALA A 165 -6.01 -8.84 12.76
C ALA A 165 -7.05 -7.82 12.28
N SER A 166 -8.08 -7.57 13.08
CA SER A 166 -9.06 -6.50 12.84
C SER A 166 -8.39 -5.14 12.95
N ASP A 167 -7.66 -4.87 14.04
CA ASP A 167 -6.94 -3.61 14.25
C ASP A 167 -5.93 -3.35 13.13
N ALA A 168 -5.20 -4.38 12.70
CA ALA A 168 -4.27 -4.30 11.58
C ALA A 168 -4.99 -3.99 10.26
N ARG A 169 -6.21 -4.50 10.04
CA ARG A 169 -7.02 -4.16 8.86
C ARG A 169 -7.45 -2.70 8.91
N ASP A 170 -8.00 -2.26 10.04
CA ASP A 170 -8.48 -0.88 10.22
C ASP A 170 -7.32 0.13 10.06
N ALA A 171 -6.14 -0.21 10.58
CA ALA A 171 -4.92 0.58 10.38
C ALA A 171 -4.52 0.67 8.89
N ARG A 172 -4.61 -0.43 8.13
CA ARG A 172 -4.35 -0.43 6.67
C ARG A 172 -5.35 0.44 5.92
N GLU A 173 -6.63 0.32 6.25
CA GLU A 173 -7.70 1.13 5.65
C GLU A 173 -7.47 2.62 5.92
N ARG A 174 -7.24 2.99 7.18
CA ARG A 174 -6.92 4.38 7.55
C ARG A 174 -5.70 4.91 6.80
N ARG A 175 -4.65 4.10 6.65
CA ARG A 175 -3.45 4.47 5.90
C ARG A 175 -3.77 4.70 4.42
N LEU A 176 -4.62 3.87 3.81
CA LEU A 176 -5.06 4.04 2.42
C LEU A 176 -5.84 5.35 2.23
N GLU A 177 -6.80 5.63 3.11
CA GLU A 177 -7.60 6.85 3.09
C GLU A 177 -6.73 8.10 3.19
N LEU A 178 -5.75 8.11 4.11
CA LEU A 178 -4.82 9.22 4.26
C LEU A 178 -3.95 9.42 3.01
N ARG A 179 -3.51 8.36 2.35
CA ARG A 179 -2.75 8.47 1.08
C ARG A 179 -3.59 9.07 -0.03
N ASP A 180 -4.85 8.69 -0.15
CA ASP A 180 -5.76 9.29 -1.12
C ASP A 180 -6.06 10.75 -0.80
N ARG A 181 -6.28 11.07 0.48
CA ARG A 181 -6.38 12.46 0.95
C ARG A 181 -5.12 13.25 0.60
N LEU A 182 -3.92 12.71 0.86
CA LEU A 182 -2.65 13.35 0.51
C LEU A 182 -2.56 13.64 -0.99
N ARG A 183 -2.94 12.68 -1.84
CA ARG A 183 -2.97 12.86 -3.30
C ARG A 183 -3.92 13.96 -3.73
N ASN A 184 -5.11 14.04 -3.12
CA ASN A 184 -6.09 15.08 -3.40
C ASN A 184 -5.60 16.45 -2.95
N ARG A 185 -5.09 16.57 -1.71
CA ARG A 185 -4.52 17.84 -1.21
C ARG A 185 -3.32 18.31 -2.02
N ARG A 186 -2.47 17.39 -2.52
CA ARG A 186 -1.39 17.73 -3.47
C ARG A 186 -1.91 18.24 -4.82
N ARG A 187 -3.10 17.85 -5.26
CA ARG A 187 -3.75 18.42 -6.46
C ARG A 187 -4.25 19.83 -6.16
N ASP A 188 -4.81 20.05 -4.99
CA ASP A 188 -5.35 21.35 -4.59
C ASP A 188 -4.24 22.37 -4.36
N ALA A 189 -3.16 22.00 -3.67
CA ALA A 189 -1.98 22.85 -3.51
C ALA A 189 -1.36 23.27 -4.86
N ARG A 190 -1.31 22.35 -5.85
CA ARG A 190 -0.87 22.70 -7.20
C ARG A 190 -1.84 23.63 -7.92
N ARG A 191 -3.14 23.48 -7.68
CA ARG A 191 -4.17 24.34 -8.28
C ARG A 191 -4.10 25.76 -7.73
N GLU A 192 -3.90 25.90 -6.41
CA GLU A 192 -3.69 27.19 -5.75
C GLU A 192 -2.46 27.89 -6.29
N LEU A 193 -1.29 27.24 -6.24
CA LEU A 193 -0.04 27.81 -6.76
C LEU A 193 -0.13 28.18 -8.25
N ALA A 194 -0.74 27.31 -9.07
CA ALA A 194 -0.89 27.59 -10.50
C ALA A 194 -1.86 28.74 -10.80
N ARG A 195 -2.82 29.02 -9.91
CA ARG A 195 -3.72 30.17 -10.04
C ARG A 195 -3.02 31.46 -9.66
N GLU A 196 -2.18 31.42 -8.63
CA GLU A 196 -1.42 32.58 -8.14
C GLU A 196 -0.55 33.18 -9.24
N VAL A 197 0.18 32.35 -9.99
CA VAL A 197 1.09 32.82 -11.06
C VAL A 197 0.43 32.87 -12.44
N TYR A 198 -0.90 32.76 -12.52
CA TYR A 198 -1.56 32.58 -13.82
C TYR A 198 -1.57 33.86 -14.66
N SER A 199 -1.67 35.02 -14.03
CA SER A 199 -1.55 36.33 -14.70
C SER A 199 -0.21 36.48 -15.41
N GLU A 200 0.87 36.16 -14.71
CA GLU A 200 2.24 36.24 -15.17
C GLU A 200 2.47 35.26 -16.33
N PHE A 201 1.90 34.06 -16.22
CA PHE A 201 1.90 33.10 -17.32
C PHE A 201 1.20 33.66 -18.57
N ARG A 202 0.04 34.31 -18.42
CA ARG A 202 -0.67 34.93 -19.55
C ARG A 202 0.15 36.00 -20.24
N ASP A 203 0.84 36.83 -19.46
CA ASP A 203 1.72 37.87 -19.99
C ASP A 203 2.94 37.27 -20.69
N ALA A 204 3.51 36.20 -20.11
CA ALA A 204 4.63 35.47 -20.70
C ALA A 204 4.30 34.87 -22.08
N LEU A 205 3.07 34.42 -22.31
CA LEU A 205 2.65 33.89 -23.62
C LEU A 205 2.78 34.91 -24.76
N ALA A 206 2.71 36.21 -24.48
CA ALA A 206 2.85 37.24 -25.51
C ALA A 206 4.25 37.26 -26.16
N VAL A 207 5.27 36.71 -25.47
CA VAL A 207 6.66 36.65 -25.94
C VAL A 207 6.99 35.28 -26.54
N VAL A 208 6.17 34.25 -26.26
CA VAL A 208 6.43 32.88 -26.70
C VAL A 208 5.99 32.67 -28.15
N PRO A 209 6.89 32.24 -29.06
CA PRO A 209 6.53 32.00 -30.45
C PRO A 209 5.42 30.96 -30.60
N GLY A 210 4.41 31.27 -31.42
CA GLY A 210 3.30 30.36 -31.70
C GLY A 210 2.27 30.23 -30.57
N ALA A 211 2.28 31.14 -29.59
CA ALA A 211 1.24 31.29 -28.59
C ALA A 211 0.41 32.53 -28.88
N ALA A 212 -0.93 32.44 -28.78
CA ALA A 212 -1.77 33.62 -28.68
C ALA A 212 -2.17 33.84 -27.21
N PRO A 213 -2.10 35.08 -26.67
CA PRO A 213 -2.57 35.37 -25.32
C PRO A 213 -4.05 35.03 -25.09
N THR A 214 -4.85 34.94 -26.16
CA THR A 214 -6.25 34.50 -26.14
C THR A 214 -6.41 33.03 -25.79
N ASP A 215 -5.43 32.19 -26.12
CA ASP A 215 -5.45 30.73 -25.88
C ASP A 215 -5.33 30.41 -24.38
N ALA A 216 -4.97 31.41 -23.56
CA ALA A 216 -4.83 31.23 -22.14
C ALA A 216 -6.17 31.05 -21.41
N GLY A 217 -7.26 31.61 -21.91
CA GLY A 217 -8.51 31.62 -21.14
C GLY A 217 -8.35 32.27 -19.75
N ALA A 218 -9.30 31.97 -18.85
CA ALA A 218 -9.41 32.63 -17.54
C ALA A 218 -8.69 31.90 -16.39
N GLU A 219 -8.42 30.60 -16.52
CA GLU A 219 -7.75 29.80 -15.49
C GLU A 219 -6.90 28.68 -16.13
N PRO A 220 -5.95 28.06 -15.40
CA PRO A 220 -5.06 27.04 -15.95
C PRO A 220 -5.75 25.82 -16.60
N GLY A 221 -7.02 25.56 -16.27
CA GLY A 221 -7.81 24.48 -16.88
C GLY A 221 -8.42 24.83 -18.24
N ALA A 222 -8.43 26.11 -18.61
CA ALA A 222 -9.03 26.63 -19.83
C ALA A 222 -7.99 26.95 -20.92
N TYR A 223 -6.71 26.61 -20.68
CA TYR A 223 -5.66 26.77 -21.67
C TYR A 223 -5.89 25.83 -22.86
N ASP A 224 -6.01 26.39 -24.06
CA ASP A 224 -6.29 25.66 -25.32
C ASP A 224 -5.13 25.79 -26.33
N GLY A 225 -3.99 26.33 -25.89
CA GLY A 225 -2.82 26.53 -26.74
C GLY A 225 -1.90 25.30 -26.83
N PRO A 226 -0.82 25.39 -27.62
CA PRO A 226 0.17 24.31 -27.74
C PRO A 226 0.91 24.03 -26.43
N SER A 227 1.00 22.76 -26.02
CA SER A 227 1.69 22.37 -24.77
C SER A 227 3.14 22.87 -24.67
N LEU A 228 3.87 22.88 -25.78
CA LEU A 228 5.24 23.35 -25.84
C LEU A 228 5.36 24.87 -25.58
N ALA A 229 4.37 25.65 -26.03
CA ALA A 229 4.30 27.07 -25.74
C ALA A 229 3.99 27.33 -24.26
N ALA A 230 3.06 26.55 -23.69
CA ALA A 230 2.81 26.54 -22.25
C ALA A 230 4.09 26.22 -21.44
N SER A 231 4.84 25.18 -21.80
CA SER A 231 6.11 24.86 -21.13
C SER A 231 7.12 26.00 -21.21
N LEU A 232 7.27 26.66 -22.37
CA LEU A 232 8.18 27.80 -22.53
C LEU A 232 7.77 29.00 -21.67
N ALA A 233 6.47 29.33 -21.64
CA ALA A 233 5.94 30.40 -20.81
C ALA A 233 6.06 30.09 -19.31
N ALA A 234 5.81 28.85 -18.90
CA ALA A 234 5.97 28.42 -17.51
C ALA A 234 7.42 28.47 -17.04
N VAL A 235 8.38 28.12 -17.89
CA VAL A 235 9.81 28.29 -17.60
C VAL A 235 10.19 29.76 -17.51
N ARG A 236 9.64 30.60 -18.38
CA ARG A 236 9.94 32.05 -18.40
C ARG A 236 9.62 32.74 -17.09
N ILE A 237 8.50 32.41 -16.45
CA ILE A 237 8.08 33.02 -15.19
C ILE A 237 8.81 32.45 -13.97
N ALA A 238 9.64 31.42 -14.15
CA ALA A 238 10.32 30.77 -13.05
C ALA A 238 11.64 31.46 -12.72
N ASP A 239 11.94 31.58 -11.43
CA ASP A 239 13.23 32.07 -10.94
C ASP A 239 14.24 30.90 -10.83
N LEU A 240 14.92 30.62 -11.93
CA LEU A 240 15.87 29.50 -12.02
C LEU A 240 17.31 29.98 -11.91
N ASP A 241 18.01 29.58 -10.84
CA ASP A 241 19.44 29.81 -10.65
C ASP A 241 20.35 29.05 -11.64
N GLY A 242 19.77 28.14 -12.43
CA GLY A 242 20.49 27.22 -13.30
C GLY A 242 20.15 27.34 -14.78
N THR A 243 20.92 26.65 -15.62
CA THR A 243 20.65 26.58 -17.05
C THR A 243 19.49 25.66 -17.38
N VAL A 244 18.59 26.08 -18.28
CA VAL A 244 17.48 25.27 -18.77
C VAL A 244 17.91 24.43 -19.97
N ALA A 245 17.66 23.13 -19.92
CA ALA A 245 17.91 22.24 -21.04
C ALA A 245 16.78 22.30 -22.08
N LEU A 246 17.07 22.79 -23.28
CA LEU A 246 16.11 22.77 -24.38
C LEU A 246 16.28 21.49 -25.21
N GLY A 247 15.22 20.72 -25.36
CA GLY A 247 15.14 19.59 -26.28
C GLY A 247 15.13 20.04 -27.74
N SER A 248 15.51 19.15 -28.65
CA SER A 248 15.57 19.44 -30.10
C SER A 248 14.25 19.95 -30.67
N GLU A 249 13.12 19.49 -30.12
CA GLU A 249 11.78 19.94 -30.48
C GLU A 249 11.55 21.42 -30.11
N ALA A 250 11.87 21.81 -28.87
CA ALA A 250 11.76 23.20 -28.41
C ALA A 250 12.63 24.15 -29.23
N VAL A 251 13.88 23.72 -29.52
CA VAL A 251 14.80 24.51 -30.37
C VAL A 251 14.23 24.71 -31.78
N ARG A 252 13.68 23.66 -32.38
CA ARG A 252 13.07 23.73 -33.71
C ARG A 252 11.82 24.62 -33.70
N TRP A 253 10.96 24.46 -32.70
CA TRP A 253 9.74 25.25 -32.55
C TRP A 253 10.01 26.76 -32.54
N ILE A 254 10.99 27.19 -31.75
CA ILE A 254 11.39 28.61 -31.65
C ILE A 254 11.99 29.10 -32.98
N ALA A 255 12.84 28.29 -33.62
CA ALA A 255 13.46 28.65 -34.90
C ALA A 255 12.41 28.84 -36.01
N ASP A 256 11.44 27.95 -36.10
CA ASP A 256 10.43 27.94 -37.18
C ASP A 256 9.40 29.09 -37.07
N ARG A 257 9.22 29.68 -35.87
CA ARG A 257 8.08 30.58 -35.58
C ARG A 257 8.44 32.01 -35.17
N GLY A 258 9.70 32.39 -35.18
CA GLY A 258 10.04 33.76 -34.81
C GLY A 258 11.52 34.11 -34.75
N GLY A 259 12.43 33.14 -34.88
CA GLY A 259 13.87 33.40 -34.95
C GLY A 259 14.48 34.06 -33.70
N ALA A 260 13.69 34.26 -32.65
CA ALA A 260 14.15 34.84 -31.39
C ALA A 260 15.21 33.94 -30.75
N ALA A 261 16.19 34.57 -30.08
CA ALA A 261 17.16 33.83 -29.29
C ALA A 261 16.40 33.03 -28.20
N PRO A 262 16.62 31.71 -28.06
CA PRO A 262 15.91 30.90 -27.08
C PRO A 262 16.00 31.44 -25.65
N GLN A 263 17.14 32.03 -25.28
CA GLN A 263 17.34 32.72 -24.00
C GLN A 263 16.36 33.88 -23.80
N ALA A 264 16.09 34.66 -24.85
CA ALA A 264 15.14 35.76 -24.78
C ALA A 264 13.69 35.27 -24.65
N VAL A 265 13.37 34.07 -25.14
CA VAL A 265 12.04 33.46 -25.00
C VAL A 265 11.82 32.96 -23.57
N ILE A 266 12.80 32.27 -22.99
CA ILE A 266 12.67 31.65 -21.67
C ILE A 266 13.19 32.51 -20.51
N ASP A 267 13.75 33.69 -20.80
CA ASP A 267 14.35 34.61 -19.83
C ASP A 267 15.40 33.98 -18.89
N ALA A 268 16.10 32.96 -19.38
CA ALA A 268 17.07 32.19 -18.62
C ALA A 268 18.20 31.64 -19.51
N PRO A 269 19.37 31.29 -18.94
CA PRO A 269 20.44 30.64 -19.68
C PRO A 269 20.01 29.27 -20.23
N VAL A 270 20.34 28.96 -21.49
CA VAL A 270 19.95 27.70 -22.16
C VAL A 270 21.13 26.79 -22.45
N VAL A 271 20.95 25.50 -22.23
CA VAL A 271 21.79 24.44 -22.81
C VAL A 271 21.00 23.75 -23.91
N ARG A 272 21.55 23.73 -25.12
CA ARG A 272 20.96 23.05 -26.28
C ARG A 272 21.44 21.59 -26.33
N PRO A 273 20.69 20.68 -26.97
CA PRO A 273 21.15 19.31 -27.10
C PRO A 273 22.41 19.33 -27.98
N CYS A 274 23.51 18.76 -27.49
CA CYS A 274 24.68 18.51 -28.32
C CYS A 274 24.22 17.64 -29.50
N ARG A 275 24.42 18.14 -30.73
CA ARG A 275 24.19 17.35 -31.93
C ARG A 275 25.09 16.12 -31.83
N PRO A 276 24.60 14.88 -31.99
CA PRO A 276 25.51 13.74 -32.10
C PRO A 276 26.45 13.99 -33.30
N PRO A 277 27.74 13.60 -33.21
CA PRO A 277 28.66 13.77 -34.32
C PRO A 277 28.06 13.06 -35.54
N ARG A 278 27.97 13.81 -36.66
CA ARG A 278 27.55 13.24 -37.94
C ARG A 278 28.67 12.30 -38.41
N GLY A 279 28.45 11.00 -38.27
CA GLY A 279 29.19 9.96 -38.97
C GLY A 279 28.75 9.86 -40.42
#